data_AF-A0A6I4XJZ6-F1
#
_entry.id   AF-A0A6I4XJZ6-F1
#
_cell.length_a   1.000
_cell.length_b   1.000
_cell.length_c   1.000
_cell.angle_alpha   90.00
_cell.angle_beta   90.00
_cell.angle_gamma   90.00
#
_symmetry.space_group_name_H-M   'P 1'
#
loop_
_entity.id
_entity.type
_entity.pdbx_description
1 polymer ?
#
loop_
_entity_poly.entity_id
_entity_poly.type
_entity_poly.pdbx_seq_one_letter_code
_entity_poly.pdbx_strand_id
1 'polypeptide(L)' 'MEKANLDWNNLGFSYIKTPFRYISYWRDGKWEEGTLTDNNQLTISEGSPALHYGQQCFEGLKAYQCADGSVNL' A
#
# COMPACT_ATOMS: atom_id res chain seq x y z
N MET A 1 5.04 -3.86 20.31
CA MET A 1 4.91 -2.60 19.55
C MET A 1 3.82 -1.77 20.20
N GLU A 2 4.01 -0.48 20.32
CA GLU A 2 2.96 0.43 20.79
C GLU A 2 1.83 0.47 19.75
N LYS A 3 0.57 0.40 20.20
CA LYS A 3 -0.58 0.49 19.29
C LYS A 3 -0.70 1.92 18.80
N ALA A 4 -1.08 2.09 17.54
CA ALA A 4 -1.42 3.41 17.02
C ALA A 4 -2.56 4.02 17.86
N ASN A 5 -2.46 5.31 18.14
CA ASN A 5 -3.50 6.06 18.85
C ASN A 5 -4.68 6.34 17.91
N LEU A 6 -5.56 5.33 17.77
CA LEU A 6 -6.75 5.35 16.92
C LEU A 6 -7.99 4.99 17.74
N ASP A 7 -9.15 5.51 17.33
CA ASP A 7 -10.44 5.03 17.85
C ASP A 7 -10.81 3.70 17.21
N TRP A 8 -10.30 2.62 17.80
CA TRP A 8 -10.47 1.25 17.30
C TRP A 8 -11.94 0.80 17.25
N ASN A 9 -12.82 1.39 18.07
CA ASN A 9 -14.25 1.02 18.11
C ASN A 9 -15.05 1.62 16.96
N ASN A 10 -14.56 2.70 16.35
CA ASN A 10 -15.24 3.43 15.29
C ASN A 10 -14.45 3.45 13.97
N LEU A 11 -13.54 2.49 13.77
CA LEU A 11 -12.84 2.33 12.49
C LEU A 11 -13.81 1.95 11.37
N GLY A 12 -13.93 2.85 10.38
CA GLY A 12 -14.68 2.59 9.14
C GLY A 12 -13.81 2.01 8.02
N PHE A 13 -14.38 1.93 6.82
CA PHE A 13 -13.65 1.62 5.59
C PHE A 13 -13.33 2.91 4.82
N SER A 14 -12.32 3.64 5.30
CA SER A 14 -11.84 4.88 4.68
C SER A 14 -10.32 4.91 4.68
N TYR A 15 -9.74 5.69 3.78
CA TYR A 15 -8.30 5.85 3.68
C TYR A 15 -7.73 6.52 4.93
N ILE A 16 -6.76 5.88 5.57
CA ILE A 16 -5.95 6.43 6.65
C ILE A 16 -4.49 6.24 6.25
N LYS A 17 -3.72 7.32 6.20
CA LYS A 17 -2.30 7.26 5.80
C LYS A 17 -1.50 6.44 6.82
N THR A 18 -0.94 5.32 6.38
CA THR A 18 0.05 4.54 7.13
C THR A 18 1.47 5.07 6.88
N PRO A 19 2.46 4.75 7.74
CA PRO A 19 3.81 5.30 7.61
C PRO A 19 4.53 4.94 6.31
N PHE A 20 4.36 3.71 5.82
CA PHE A 20 5.13 3.18 4.68
C PHE A 20 4.26 2.47 3.65
N ARG A 21 4.72 2.47 2.40
CA ARG A 21 4.23 1.62 1.31
C ARG A 21 5.42 1.05 0.55
N TYR A 22 5.24 -0.12 -0.07
CA TYR A 22 6.20 -0.70 -1.01
C TYR A 22 5.98 -0.15 -2.42
N ILE A 23 7.06 0.16 -3.13
CA ILE A 23 7.04 0.52 -4.55
C ILE A 23 8.16 -0.22 -5.28
N SER A 24 7.87 -0.74 -6.47
CA SER A 24 8.88 -1.27 -7.40
C SER A 24 8.59 -0.77 -8.82
N TYR A 25 9.64 -0.60 -9.61
CA TYR A 25 9.54 -0.21 -11.02
C TYR A 25 9.87 -1.41 -11.90
N TRP A 26 9.14 -1.52 -13.01
CA TRP A 26 9.46 -2.43 -14.09
C TRP A 26 10.17 -1.67 -15.21
N ARG A 27 11.40 -2.07 -15.54
CA ARG A 27 12.24 -1.45 -16.59
C ARG A 27 13.05 -2.54 -17.28
N ASP A 28 13.27 -2.39 -18.59
CA ASP A 28 14.13 -3.27 -19.39
C ASP A 28 13.85 -4.77 -19.20
N GLY A 29 12.56 -5.16 -19.15
CA GLY A 29 12.17 -6.57 -19.07
C GLY A 29 12.12 -7.16 -17.66
N LYS A 30 12.41 -6.40 -16.60
CA LYS A 30 12.51 -6.92 -15.23
C LYS A 30 11.94 -5.98 -14.17
N TRP A 31 11.56 -6.57 -13.04
CA TRP A 31 11.27 -5.84 -11.82
C TRP A 31 12.57 -5.47 -11.10
N GLU A 32 12.60 -4.25 -10.56
CA GLU A 32 13.58 -3.86 -9.56
C GLU A 32 13.23 -4.51 -8.19
N GLU A 33 14.18 -4.52 -7.26
CA GLU A 33 13.99 -5.08 -5.90
C GLU A 33 12.82 -4.42 -5.14
N GLY A 34 12.57 -3.15 -5.46
CA GLY A 34 11.59 -2.30 -4.81
C GLY A 34 12.06 -1.75 -3.48
N THR A 35 11.29 -0.85 -2.90
CA THR A 35 11.67 -0.13 -1.68
C THR A 35 10.45 0.29 -0.86
N LEU A 36 10.66 0.47 0.45
CA LEU A 36 9.70 1.13 1.30
C LEU A 36 9.87 2.65 1.20
N THR A 37 8.76 3.36 1.07
CA THR A 37 8.70 4.83 0.99
C THR A 37 7.63 5.36 1.93
N ASP A 38 7.75 6.61 2.36
CA ASP A 38 6.81 7.38 3.19
C ASP A 38 5.94 8.41 2.40
N ASN A 39 6.36 8.77 1.17
CA ASN A 39 5.59 9.58 0.21
C ASN A 39 4.36 8.87 -0.39
N ASN A 40 3.16 9.15 0.12
CA ASN A 40 1.90 8.56 -0.35
C ASN A 40 1.36 9.12 -1.68
N GLN A 41 2.18 9.83 -2.45
CA GLN A 41 1.85 10.30 -3.79
C GLN A 41 2.72 9.59 -4.84
N LEU A 42 2.12 9.25 -5.98
CA LEU A 42 2.83 8.70 -7.14
C LEU A 42 3.11 9.81 -8.14
N THR A 43 4.34 9.87 -8.64
CA THR A 43 4.73 10.74 -9.76
C THR A 43 4.86 9.89 -11.01
N ILE A 44 4.01 10.12 -12.00
CA ILE A 44 3.99 9.40 -13.28
C ILE A 44 3.85 10.39 -14.44
N SER A 45 4.13 9.94 -15.66
CA SER A 45 3.95 10.76 -16.85
C SER A 45 2.47 11.12 -17.04
N GLU A 46 2.19 12.34 -17.51
CA GLU A 46 0.83 12.74 -17.87
C GLU A 46 0.22 11.83 -18.93
N GLY A 47 1.04 11.17 -19.77
CA GLY A 47 0.61 10.22 -20.81
C GLY A 47 0.53 8.76 -20.37
N SER A 48 0.64 8.44 -19.07
CA SER A 48 0.66 7.05 -18.60
C SER A 48 -0.65 6.30 -18.95
N PRO A 49 -0.59 5.09 -19.54
CA PRO A 49 -1.78 4.31 -19.90
C PRO A 49 -2.72 4.00 -18.74
N ALA A 50 -2.22 3.96 -17.50
CA ALA A 50 -3.04 3.83 -16.31
C ALA A 50 -4.07 4.98 -16.16
N LEU A 51 -3.74 6.18 -16.63
CA LEU A 51 -4.62 7.36 -16.56
C LEU A 51 -5.62 7.44 -17.72
N HIS A 52 -5.26 6.92 -18.90
CA HIS A 52 -6.04 7.12 -20.13
C HIS A 52 -6.75 5.87 -20.65
N TYR A 53 -6.19 4.69 -20.39
CA TYR A 53 -6.61 3.43 -21.01
C TYR A 53 -6.88 2.32 -19.99
N GLY A 54 -6.95 2.65 -18.71
CA GLY A 54 -7.28 1.69 -17.66
C GLY A 54 -6.30 0.52 -17.54
N GLN A 55 -5.06 0.67 -18.01
CA GLN A 55 -4.03 -0.36 -17.90
C GLN A 55 -3.49 -0.42 -16.46
N GLN A 56 -4.29 -1.01 -15.56
CA GLN A 56 -4.03 -1.12 -14.14
C GLN A 56 -4.78 -2.33 -13.55
N CYS A 57 -4.26 -2.87 -12.46
CA CYS A 57 -4.92 -3.91 -11.67
C CYS A 57 -4.62 -3.68 -10.18
N PHE A 58 -5.45 -4.25 -9.30
CA PHE A 58 -5.26 -4.17 -7.85
C PHE A 58 -5.71 -5.47 -7.18
N GLU A 59 -5.30 -5.64 -5.92
CA GLU A 59 -5.68 -6.74 -5.05
C GLU A 59 -6.17 -6.24 -3.69
N GLY A 60 -6.84 -7.10 -2.93
CA GLY A 60 -7.36 -6.78 -1.61
C GLY A 60 -7.29 -7.94 -0.62
N LEU A 61 -6.48 -7.78 0.42
CA LEU A 61 -6.34 -8.70 1.55
C LEU A 61 -6.27 -7.95 2.87
N LYS A 62 -6.31 -8.66 4.00
CA LYS A 62 -6.28 -8.10 5.35
C LYS A 62 -5.16 -8.74 6.16
N ALA A 63 -4.74 -8.07 7.22
CA ALA A 63 -3.84 -8.63 8.22
C ALA A 63 -4.50 -8.55 9.59
N TYR A 64 -4.35 -9.59 10.42
CA TYR A 64 -5.01 -9.72 11.71
C TYR A 64 -3.98 -9.92 12.81
N GLN A 65 -4.11 -9.15 13.90
CA GLN A 65 -3.36 -9.40 15.12
C GLN A 65 -3.99 -10.56 15.88
N CYS A 66 -3.22 -11.60 16.15
CA CYS A 66 -3.65 -12.77 16.91
C CYS A 66 -3.51 -12.55 18.43
N ALA A 67 -4.17 -13.41 19.22
CA ALA A 67 -4.13 -13.33 20.67
C ALA A 67 -2.71 -13.53 21.26
N ASP A 68 -1.84 -14.27 20.56
CA ASP A 68 -0.44 -14.50 20.92
C ASP A 68 0.50 -13.34 20.50
N GLY A 69 -0.06 -12.29 19.88
CA GLY A 69 0.67 -11.13 19.40
C GLY A 69 1.26 -11.28 17.99
N SER A 70 1.12 -12.44 17.33
CA SER A 70 1.51 -12.64 15.93
C SER A 70 0.59 -11.88 14.96
N VAL A 71 1.03 -11.75 13.71
CA VAL A 71 0.25 -11.16 12.62
C VAL A 71 0.07 -12.21 11.53
N ASN A 72 -1.19 -12.48 11.17
CA ASN A 72 -1.56 -13.37 10.08
C ASN A 72 -2.15 -12.59 8.91
N LEU A 73 -1.90 -13.06 7.69
CA LEU A 73 -2.49 -12.57 6.44
C LEU A 73 -3.72 -13.42 6.06
#